data_AF-A0A380FKS1-F1
#
_entry.id   AF-A0A380FKS1-F1
#
_cell.length_a   1.000
_cell.length_b   1.000
_cell.length_c   1.000
_cell.angle_alpha   90.00
_cell.angle_beta   90.00
_cell.angle_gamma   90.00
#
_symmetry.space_group_name_H-M   'P 1'
#
loop_
_entity.id
_entity.type
_entity.pdbx_description
1 polymer ?
#
loop_
_entity_poly.entity_id
_entity_poly.type
_entity_poly.pdbx_seq_one_letter_code
_entity_poly.pdbx_strand_id
1 'polypeptide(L)' 'MTKVEVEMNGDGRILVRPSGTEPLVRVMIEAATDEDAQRYAQTIADVVQEKMGLD' A
#
# COMPACT_ATOMS: atom_id res chain seq x y z
N MET A 1 -6.33 10.09 -5.89
CA MET A 1 -7.17 9.08 -5.24
C MET A 1 -6.80 7.75 -5.85
N THR A 2 -6.09 6.92 -5.09
CA THR A 2 -5.64 5.61 -5.57
C THR A 2 -6.86 4.71 -5.76
N LYS A 3 -6.82 3.82 -6.75
CA LYS A 3 -7.90 2.85 -7.01
C LYS A 3 -8.30 2.08 -5.73
N VAL A 4 -7.31 1.81 -4.88
CA VAL A 4 -7.46 1.19 -3.57
C VAL A 4 -8.27 2.05 -2.58
N GLU A 5 -8.02 3.37 -2.48
CA GLU A 5 -8.83 4.25 -1.61
C GLU A 5 -10.31 4.26 -1.98
N VAL A 6 -10.60 4.16 -3.29
CA VAL A 6 -11.98 4.09 -3.79
C VAL A 6 -12.60 2.74 -3.48
N GLU A 7 -11.86 1.64 -3.66
CA GLU A 7 -12.31 0.29 -3.31
C GLU A 7 -12.53 0.10 -1.80
N MET A 8 -11.75 0.80 -0.97
CA MET A 8 -11.94 0.80 0.48
C MET A 8 -13.22 1.51 0.92
N ASN A 9 -13.78 2.43 0.13
CA ASN A 9 -15.03 3.16 0.41
C ASN A 9 -15.12 3.75 1.84
N GLY A 10 -13.98 4.11 2.44
CA GLY A 10 -13.90 4.63 3.81
C GLY A 10 -13.69 3.58 4.91
N ASP A 11 -13.85 2.29 4.61
CA ASP A 11 -13.63 1.15 5.51
C ASP A 11 -12.18 0.64 5.45
N GLY A 12 -11.23 1.56 5.46
CA GLY A 12 -9.81 1.25 5.43
C GLY A 12 -8.91 2.47 5.50
N ARG A 13 -7.63 2.23 5.77
CA ARG A 13 -6.60 3.27 5.83
C ARG A 13 -5.32 2.79 5.18
N ILE A 14 -4.64 3.71 4.50
CA ILE A 14 -3.32 3.47 3.92
C ILE A 14 -2.36 4.48 4.53
N LEU A 15 -1.24 4.00 5.04
CA LEU A 15 -0.15 4.82 5.55
C LEU A 15 1.14 4.45 4.81
N VAL A 16 1.70 5.41 4.09
CA VAL A 16 2.99 5.27 3.42
C VAL A 16 4.00 6.16 4.13
N ARG A 17 5.12 5.58 4.57
CA ARG A 17 6.22 6.32 5.16
C ARG A 17 7.57 5.85 4.59
N PRO A 18 8.49 6.78 4.26
CA PRO A 18 9.87 6.38 3.97
C PRO A 18 10.54 5.87 5.25
N SER A 19 11.47 4.91 5.11
CA SER A 19 12.37 4.56 6.21
C SER A 19 13.46 5.63 6.34
N GLY A 20 13.73 6.08 7.56
CA GLY A 20 14.79 7.05 7.83
C GLY A 20 16.18 6.44 7.94
N THR A 21 16.28 5.11 8.03
CA THR A 21 17.52 4.38 8.30
C THR A 21 17.89 3.37 7.22
N GLU A 22 16.97 3.09 6.29
CA GLU A 22 17.13 2.07 5.25
C GLU A 22 16.57 2.62 3.93
N PRO A 23 17.11 2.21 2.76
CA PRO A 23 16.62 2.66 1.46
C PRO A 23 15.35 1.91 1.05
N LEU A 24 14.31 1.97 1.89
CA LEU A 24 13.02 1.30 1.66
C LEU A 24 11.84 2.17 2.07
N VAL A 25 10.67 1.85 1.50
CA VAL A 25 9.39 2.48 1.83
C VAL A 25 8.55 1.47 2.61
N ARG A 26 7.93 1.92 3.71
CA ARG A 26 7.00 1.12 4.49
C ARG A 26 5.57 1.52 4.13
N VAL A 27 4.78 0.54 3.73
CA VAL A 27 3.35 0.67 3.43
C VAL A 27 2.58 -0.14 4.46
N MET A 28 1.66 0.50 5.18
CA MET A 28 0.75 -0.12 6.13
C MET A 28 -0.68 0.07 5.65
N ILE A 29 -1.48 -0.98 5.74
CA ILE A 29 -2.86 -1.01 5.24
C ILE A 29 -3.75 -1.62 6.31
N GLU A 30 -4.87 -0.96 6.56
CA GLU A 30 -6.00 -1.45 7.35
C GLU A 30 -7.18 -1.64 6.40
N ALA A 31 -7.85 -2.79 6.47
CA ALA A 31 -9.04 -3.12 5.68
C ALA A 31 -10.01 -3.98 6.50
N ALA A 32 -11.21 -4.20 5.96
CA ALA A 32 -12.26 -4.98 6.63
C ALA A 32 -11.87 -6.46 6.86
N THR A 33 -11.05 -7.04 5.98
CA THR A 33 -10.56 -8.42 6.09
C THR A 33 -9.07 -8.51 5.82
N ASP A 34 -8.44 -9.57 6.31
CA ASP A 34 -7.03 -9.86 6.06
C ASP A 34 -6.79 -10.10 4.55
N GLU A 35 -7.70 -10.78 3.85
CA GLU A 35 -7.58 -11.00 2.41
C GLU A 35 -7.60 -9.67 1.63
N ASP A 36 -8.46 -8.73 2.02
CA ASP A 36 -8.53 -7.42 1.40
C ASP A 36 -7.27 -6.60 1.69
N ALA A 37 -6.82 -6.58 2.96
CA ALA A 37 -5.59 -5.89 3.34
C ALA A 37 -4.38 -6.42 2.54
N GLN A 38 -4.29 -7.73 2.37
CA GLN A 38 -3.21 -8.37 1.61
C GLN A 38 -3.31 -8.06 0.11
N ARG A 39 -4.51 -8.11 -0.47
CA ARG A 39 -4.74 -7.74 -1.88
C ARG A 39 -4.34 -6.28 -2.16
N TYR A 40 -4.75 -5.37 -1.28
CA TYR A 40 -4.39 -3.96 -1.39
C TYR A 40 -2.89 -3.73 -1.20
N ALA A 41 -2.26 -4.45 -0.27
CA ALA A 41 -0.82 -4.36 -0.04
C ALA A 41 -0.02 -4.75 -1.27
N GLN A 42 -0.39 -5.87 -1.89
CA GLN A 42 0.26 -6.34 -3.12
C GLN A 42 0.06 -5.32 -4.26
N THR A 43 -1.17 -4.83 -4.46
CA THR A 43 -1.47 -3.85 -5.51
C THR A 43 -0.62 -2.58 -5.37
N ILE A 44 -0.43 -2.09 -4.14
CA ILE A 44 0.40 -0.91 -3.90
C ILE A 44 1.89 -1.23 -4.09
N ALA A 45 2.34 -2.40 -3.62
CA ALA A 45 3.73 -2.84 -3.81
C ALA A 45 4.10 -2.93 -5.29
N ASP A 46 3.24 -3.51 -6.12
CA ASP A 46 3.46 -3.65 -7.58
C ASP A 46 3.61 -2.28 -8.25
N VAL A 47 2.74 -1.32 -7.89
CA VAL A 47 2.82 0.06 -8.41
C VAL A 47 4.09 0.77 -7.94
N VAL A 48 4.49 0.58 -6.68
CA VAL A 48 5.72 1.16 -6.14
C VAL A 48 6.95 0.58 -6.85
N GLN A 49 6.98 -0.73 -7.10
CA GLN A 49 8.04 -1.37 -7.89
C GLN A 49 8.10 -0.83 -9.32
N GLU A 50 6.96 -0.74 -10.01
CA GLU A 50 6.87 -0.19 -11.38
C GLU A 50 7.37 1.26 -11.46
N LYS A 51 7.00 2.09 -10.47
CA LYS A 51 7.32 3.54 -10.48
C LYS A 51 8.70 3.88 -9.94
N MET A 52 9.23 3.09 -9.00
CA MET A 52 10.53 3.36 -8.38
C MET A 52 11.67 2.52 -8.97
N GLY A 53 11.39 1.53 -9.83
CA GLY A 53 12.41 0.67 -10.42
C GLY A 53 13.18 -0.14 -9.37
N LEU A 54 12.50 -0.50 -8.28
CA LEU A 54 13.06 -1.28 -7.18
C LEU A 54 12.90 -2.76 -7.54
N ASP A 55 13.96 -3.37 -8.07
CA ASP A 55 14.10 -4.82 -8.28
C ASP A 55 14.44 -5.54 -6.97
#